data_AF-V9LDF9-F1
#
_entry.id   AF-V9LDF9-F1
#
_cell.length_a   1.000
_cell.length_b   1.000
_cell.length_c   1.000
_cell.angle_alpha   90.00
_cell.angle_beta   90.00
_cell.angle_gamma   90.00
#
_symmetry.space_group_name_H-M   'P 1'
#
loop_
_entity.id
_entity.type
_entity.pdbx_description
1 polymer ?
#
loop_
_entity_poly.entity_id
_entity_poly.type
_entity_poly.pdbx_seq_one_letter_code
_entity_poly.pdbx_strand_id
1 'polypeptide(L)'
;MAFDVRRFDIYRKVPKDLTQPTYTGAFISVCCCLFMLFLFLSELTGFITTEIVNELYVDDPDKESGGKIEVKLNISLPSLPCDVVGLDIQDEMGRHEVGHIDNSMKVPLNNGLGCRFEGKFNINKVPGNFHVSTHSATAQPDNPDMTHTINKLTFGDRIEVKNVHGAFNALGGADKLSSNHSERR
;
A
#
# COMPACT_ATOMS: atom_id res chain seq x y z
N MET A 1 3.71 -43.56 28.88
CA MET A 1 4.86 -44.30 28.34
C MET A 1 6.11 -43.58 28.79
N ALA A 2 6.91 -44.17 29.69
CA ALA A 2 8.10 -43.52 30.23
C ALA A 2 9.24 -43.64 29.20
N PHE A 3 9.75 -42.51 28.72
CA PHE A 3 10.92 -42.46 27.87
C PHE A 3 12.16 -42.85 28.68
N ASP A 4 12.63 -44.08 28.53
CA ASP A 4 13.90 -44.53 29.12
C ASP A 4 15.07 -44.08 28.23
N VAL A 5 15.61 -42.92 28.57
CA VAL A 5 16.74 -42.27 27.88
C VAL A 5 18.00 -43.14 27.87
N ARG A 6 18.09 -44.14 28.77
CA ARG A 6 19.23 -45.06 28.85
C ARG A 6 19.37 -45.96 27.62
N ARG A 7 18.31 -46.11 26.82
CA ARG A 7 18.30 -46.97 25.63
C ARG A 7 18.89 -46.31 24.37
N PHE A 8 19.14 -44.99 24.39
CA PHE A 8 19.76 -44.24 23.29
C PHE A 8 21.30 -44.18 23.34
N ASP A 9 21.92 -44.76 24.37
CA ASP A 9 23.37 -44.81 24.51
C ASP A 9 23.93 -46.04 23.75
N ILE A 10 24.29 -45.84 22.48
CA ILE A 10 24.74 -46.90 21.55
C ILE A 10 26.16 -47.40 21.88
N TYR A 11 26.93 -46.66 22.70
CA TYR A 11 28.33 -46.95 22.97
C TYR A 11 28.55 -47.69 24.31
N ARG A 12 29.49 -48.65 24.30
CA ARG A 12 29.91 -49.38 25.52
C ARG A 12 30.58 -48.39 26.48
N LYS A 13 30.02 -48.25 27.69
CA LYS A 13 30.57 -47.38 28.74
C LYS A 13 31.99 -47.80 29.12
N VAL A 14 32.90 -46.84 29.15
CA VAL A 14 34.27 -47.02 29.59
C VAL A 14 34.27 -47.23 31.12
N PRO A 15 35.03 -48.20 31.67
CA PRO A 15 35.12 -48.40 33.12
C PRO A 15 35.63 -47.13 33.82
N LYS A 16 35.08 -46.86 35.01
CA LYS A 16 35.31 -45.62 35.79
C LYS A 16 36.76 -45.44 36.26
N ASP A 17 37.55 -46.51 36.26
CA ASP A 17 38.96 -46.50 36.68
C ASP A 17 39.90 -45.91 35.62
N LEU A 18 39.44 -45.82 34.36
CA LEU A 18 40.17 -45.23 33.23
C LEU A 18 39.67 -43.81 32.88
N THR A 19 38.64 -43.30 33.57
CA THR A 19 38.01 -42.00 33.28
C THR A 19 37.92 -41.16 34.55
N GLN A 20 38.76 -40.13 34.65
CA GLN A 20 38.70 -39.19 35.78
C GLN A 20 37.83 -37.99 35.41
N PRO A 21 36.68 -37.75 36.08
CA PRO A 21 35.84 -36.61 35.79
C PRO A 21 36.53 -35.31 36.21
N THR A 22 36.67 -34.37 35.28
CA THR A 22 37.24 -33.04 35.52
C THR A 22 36.14 -31.98 35.54
N TYR A 23 36.04 -31.25 36.66
CA TYR A 23 35.07 -30.16 36.83
C TYR A 23 35.30 -29.01 35.83
N THR A 24 36.56 -28.78 35.45
CA THR A 24 36.94 -27.78 34.44
C THR A 24 36.41 -28.14 33.05
N GLY A 25 36.49 -29.41 32.65
CA GLY A 25 35.94 -29.89 31.38
C GLY A 25 34.41 -29.80 31.33
N ALA A 26 33.74 -30.10 32.45
CA ALA A 26 32.28 -29.93 32.55
C ALA A 26 31.86 -28.47 32.38
N PHE A 27 32.57 -27.53 33.02
CA PHE A 27 32.30 -26.09 32.89
C PHE A 27 32.49 -25.60 31.44
N ILE A 28 33.61 -25.96 30.81
CA ILE A 28 33.89 -25.58 29.41
C ILE A 28 32.82 -26.15 28.46
N SER A 29 32.39 -27.39 28.66
CA SER A 29 31.34 -28.01 27.84
C SER A 29 30.00 -27.27 27.98
N VAL A 30 29.62 -26.84 29.18
CA VAL A 30 28.37 -26.09 29.40
C VAL A 30 28.45 -24.73 28.71
N CYS A 31 29.57 -24.01 28.85
CA CYS A 31 29.78 -22.73 28.19
C CYS A 31 29.72 -22.86 26.66
N CYS A 32 30.31 -23.92 26.09
CA CYS A 32 30.28 -24.21 24.66
C CYS A 32 28.85 -24.47 24.17
N CYS A 33 28.07 -25.30 24.87
CA CYS A 33 26.67 -25.54 24.52
C CYS A 33 25.82 -24.26 24.55
N LEU A 34 26.02 -23.39 25.54
CA LEU A 34 25.30 -22.11 25.62
C LEU A 34 25.65 -21.18 24.46
N PHE A 35 26.94 -21.11 24.10
CA PHE A 35 27.39 -20.28 22.98
C PHE A 35 26.86 -20.80 21.63
N MET A 36 26.88 -22.11 21.42
CA MET A 36 26.30 -22.74 20.23
C MET A 36 24.78 -22.51 20.13
N LEU A 37 24.06 -22.59 21.26
CA LEU A 37 22.63 -22.28 21.30
C LEU A 37 22.35 -20.79 21.00
N PHE A 38 23.16 -19.87 21.54
CA PHE A 38 23.05 -18.45 21.24
C PHE A 38 23.24 -18.15 19.75
N LEU A 39 24.30 -18.68 19.14
CA LEU A 39 24.54 -18.52 17.71
C LEU A 39 23.40 -19.10 16.87
N PHE A 40 22.89 -20.28 17.23
CA PHE A 40 21.76 -20.90 16.54
C PHE A 40 20.51 -20.01 16.61
N LEU A 41 20.17 -19.47 17.78
CA LEU A 41 19.01 -18.58 17.93
C LEU A 41 19.17 -17.27 17.14
N SER A 42 20.39 -16.72 17.09
CA SER A 42 20.70 -15.52 16.31
C SER A 42 20.49 -15.75 14.81
N GLU A 43 21.10 -16.79 14.25
CA GLU A 43 20.96 -17.15 12.84
C GLU A 43 19.52 -17.56 12.49
N LEU A 44 18.84 -18.30 13.37
CA LEU A 44 17.44 -18.65 13.19
C LEU A 44 16.55 -17.41 13.14
N THR A 45 16.82 -16.43 14.00
CA THR A 45 16.08 -15.15 13.99
C THR A 45 16.37 -14.37 12.71
N GLY A 46 17.62 -14.37 12.24
CA GLY A 46 18.01 -13.80 10.95
C GLY A 46 17.33 -14.48 9.77
N PHE A 47 17.25 -15.81 9.76
CA PHE A 47 16.57 -16.57 8.70
C PHE A 47 15.06 -16.37 8.69
N ILE A 48 14.45 -16.19 9.86
CA ILE A 48 13.01 -15.91 9.98
C ILE A 48 12.69 -14.45 9.63
N THR A 49 13.67 -13.53 9.67
CA THR A 49 13.42 -12.16 9.28
C THR A 49 13.20 -12.06 7.77
N THR A 50 12.11 -11.41 7.37
CA THR A 50 11.80 -11.19 5.97
C THR A 50 12.59 -9.98 5.45
N GLU A 51 13.38 -10.15 4.40
CA GLU A 51 13.98 -9.04 3.67
C GLU A 51 13.03 -8.59 2.54
N ILE A 52 12.78 -7.28 2.44
CA ILE A 52 11.95 -6.70 1.40
C ILE A 52 12.86 -6.31 0.23
N VAL A 53 12.79 -7.07 -0.87
CA VAL A 53 13.55 -6.80 -2.10
C VAL A 53 12.60 -6.24 -3.17
N ASN A 54 13.02 -5.17 -3.84
CA ASN A 54 12.27 -4.57 -4.94
C ASN A 54 12.77 -5.15 -6.28
N GLU A 55 11.96 -5.97 -6.93
CA GLU A 55 12.24 -6.49 -8.27
C GLU A 55 11.39 -5.78 -9.32
N LEU A 56 12.00 -5.51 -10.49
CA LEU A 56 11.30 -4.93 -11.63
C LEU A 56 10.88 -6.06 -12.58
N TYR A 57 9.58 -6.18 -12.82
CA TYR A 57 8.99 -7.15 -13.76
C TYR A 57 8.37 -6.44 -14.97
N VAL A 58 8.29 -7.16 -16.10
CA VAL A 58 7.58 -6.68 -17.29
C VAL A 58 6.09 -6.93 -17.10
N ASP A 59 5.33 -5.86 -16.88
CA ASP A 59 3.87 -5.96 -16.76
C ASP A 59 3.26 -6.44 -18.08
N ASP A 60 2.51 -7.53 -18.02
CA ASP A 60 1.82 -8.13 -19.17
C ASP A 60 0.36 -7.66 -19.10
N PRO A 61 -0.04 -6.63 -19.89
CA PRO A 61 -1.26 -5.87 -19.63
C PRO A 61 -2.56 -6.70 -19.70
N ASP A 62 -2.51 -7.83 -20.40
CA ASP A 62 -3.67 -8.68 -20.70
C ASP A 62 -3.99 -9.72 -19.61
N LYS A 63 -3.07 -9.99 -18.66
CA LYS A 63 -3.24 -11.12 -17.72
C LYS A 63 -4.05 -10.82 -16.46
N GLU A 64 -4.02 -9.59 -15.93
CA GLU A 64 -4.60 -9.30 -14.60
C GLU A 64 -5.74 -8.28 -14.58
N SER A 65 -5.73 -7.26 -15.44
CA SER A 65 -6.77 -6.20 -15.44
C SER A 65 -7.26 -5.81 -16.84
N GLY A 66 -6.93 -6.60 -17.86
CA GLY A 66 -7.32 -6.32 -19.26
C GLY A 66 -6.91 -4.92 -19.72
N GLY A 67 -5.72 -4.46 -19.31
CA GLY A 67 -5.19 -3.15 -19.68
C GLY A 67 -5.80 -1.95 -18.96
N LYS A 68 -6.60 -2.13 -17.89
CA LYS A 68 -7.22 -1.03 -17.12
C LYS A 68 -6.65 -0.87 -15.71
N ILE A 69 -6.77 0.32 -15.15
CA ILE A 69 -6.42 0.67 -13.76
C ILE A 69 -7.64 1.28 -13.09
N GLU A 70 -8.00 0.79 -11.90
CA GLU A 70 -9.03 1.41 -11.08
C GLU A 70 -8.47 2.65 -10.38
N VAL A 71 -9.13 3.80 -10.51
CA VAL A 71 -8.78 5.05 -9.84
C VAL A 71 -9.83 5.39 -8.80
N LYS A 72 -9.37 5.72 -7.59
CA LYS A 72 -10.20 6.15 -6.47
C LYS A 72 -9.84 7.60 -6.13
N LEU A 73 -10.77 8.52 -6.38
CA LEU A 73 -10.62 9.95 -6.11
C LEU A 73 -11.59 10.38 -5.00
N ASN A 74 -11.08 11.08 -3.99
CA ASN A 74 -11.86 11.75 -2.96
C ASN A 74 -11.38 13.20 -2.85
N ILE A 75 -12.24 14.14 -3.27
CA ILE A 75 -11.95 15.57 -3.37
C ILE A 75 -13.12 16.37 -2.79
N SER A 76 -12.80 17.42 -2.04
CA SER A 76 -13.77 18.36 -1.46
C SER A 76 -13.64 19.72 -2.13
N LEU A 77 -14.75 20.26 -2.64
CA LEU A 77 -14.88 21.58 -3.27
C LEU A 77 -15.85 22.43 -2.44
N PRO A 78 -15.38 23.31 -1.55
CA PRO A 78 -16.26 24.04 -0.62
C PRO A 78 -17.14 25.12 -1.26
N SER A 79 -16.75 25.64 -2.44
CA SER A 79 -17.42 26.73 -3.16
C SER A 79 -18.19 26.28 -4.41
N LEU A 80 -18.34 24.96 -4.63
CA LEU A 80 -18.97 24.41 -5.83
C LEU A 80 -20.07 23.38 -5.46
N PRO A 81 -21.33 23.57 -5.90
CA PRO A 81 -22.43 22.68 -5.54
C PRO A 81 -22.32 21.33 -6.27
N CYS A 82 -22.87 20.27 -5.66
CA CYS A 82 -22.73 18.91 -6.18
C CYS A 82 -23.40 18.68 -7.55
N ASP A 83 -24.44 19.46 -7.87
CA ASP A 83 -25.20 19.28 -9.11
C ASP A 83 -24.38 19.61 -10.35
N VAL A 84 -23.40 20.50 -10.21
CA VAL A 84 -22.57 20.93 -11.34
C VAL A 84 -21.26 20.16 -11.46
N VAL A 85 -20.79 19.50 -10.39
CA VAL A 85 -19.52 18.77 -10.39
C VAL A 85 -19.58 17.54 -11.28
N GLY A 86 -18.59 17.37 -12.14
CA GLY A 86 -18.43 16.23 -13.03
C GLY A 86 -16.98 15.79 -13.15
N LEU A 87 -16.79 14.57 -13.64
CA LEU A 87 -15.49 14.01 -13.96
C LEU A 87 -15.44 13.74 -15.46
N ASP A 88 -14.45 14.27 -16.14
CA ASP A 88 -14.20 13.93 -17.54
C ASP A 88 -12.90 13.14 -17.65
N ILE A 89 -12.88 12.17 -18.56
CA ILE A 89 -11.75 11.26 -18.79
C ILE A 89 -11.36 11.36 -20.25
N GLN A 90 -10.08 11.59 -20.52
CA GLN A 90 -9.52 11.64 -21.87
C GLN A 90 -8.23 10.80 -21.95
N ASP A 91 -8.15 9.89 -22.91
CA ASP A 91 -6.95 9.10 -23.17
C ASP A 91 -6.51 9.15 -24.64
N GLU A 92 -5.26 8.74 -24.90
CA GLU A 92 -4.72 8.66 -26.28
C GLU A 92 -5.28 7.49 -27.09
N MET A 93 -5.99 6.55 -26.45
CA MET A 93 -6.70 5.46 -27.15
C MET A 93 -8.05 5.93 -27.74
N GLY A 94 -8.39 7.21 -27.60
CA GLY A 94 -9.60 7.81 -28.16
C GLY A 94 -10.82 7.71 -27.26
N ARG A 95 -10.67 7.32 -25.99
CA ARG A 95 -11.75 7.43 -25.00
C ARG A 95 -11.88 8.88 -24.57
N HIS A 96 -13.08 9.42 -24.77
CA HIS A 96 -13.46 10.72 -24.27
C HIS A 96 -14.84 10.62 -23.62
N GLU A 97 -14.86 10.59 -22.29
CA GLU A 97 -16.09 10.54 -21.51
C GLU A 97 -16.26 11.87 -20.78
N VAL A 98 -17.39 12.52 -21.03
CA VAL A 98 -17.79 13.75 -20.35
C VAL A 98 -18.80 13.41 -19.27
N GLY A 99 -18.57 13.88 -18.05
CA GLY A 99 -19.50 13.68 -16.93
C GLY A 99 -19.69 12.24 -16.53
N HIS A 100 -18.59 11.52 -16.34
CA HIS A 100 -18.58 10.21 -15.75
C HIS A 100 -19.12 10.26 -14.31
N ILE A 101 -20.34 9.76 -14.11
CA ILE A 101 -21.03 9.71 -12.80
C ILE A 101 -21.09 8.28 -12.24
N ASP A 102 -20.74 7.26 -13.04
CA ASP A 102 -20.80 5.86 -12.62
C ASP A 102 -19.94 5.60 -11.38
N ASN A 103 -20.52 4.92 -10.39
CA ASN A 103 -19.89 4.64 -9.09
C ASN A 103 -19.32 5.87 -8.37
N SER A 104 -19.89 7.06 -8.64
CA SER A 104 -19.56 8.28 -7.90
C SER A 104 -20.59 8.57 -6.80
N MET A 105 -20.11 9.07 -5.67
CA MET A 105 -20.90 9.55 -4.56
C MET A 105 -20.61 11.04 -4.35
N LYS A 106 -21.67 11.84 -4.32
CA LYS A 106 -21.62 13.27 -4.06
C LYS A 106 -22.25 13.56 -2.71
N VAL A 107 -21.50 14.18 -1.80
CA VAL A 107 -21.97 14.55 -0.47
C VAL A 107 -21.97 16.08 -0.37
N PRO A 108 -23.11 16.73 -0.08
CA PRO A 108 -23.14 18.19 0.06
C PRO A 108 -22.32 18.64 1.26
N LEU A 109 -21.61 19.75 1.10
CA LEU A 109 -20.84 20.45 2.13
C LEU A 109 -21.41 21.87 2.31
N ASN A 110 -21.12 22.51 3.46
CA ASN A 110 -21.48 23.90 3.72
C ASN A 110 -22.95 24.23 3.42
N ASN A 111 -23.89 23.44 3.96
CA ASN A 111 -25.33 23.58 3.71
C ASN A 111 -25.74 23.54 2.22
N GLY A 112 -24.96 22.86 1.38
CA GLY A 112 -25.23 22.70 -0.05
C GLY A 112 -24.45 23.65 -0.97
N LEU A 113 -23.63 24.54 -0.41
CA LEU A 113 -22.77 25.44 -1.19
C LEU A 113 -21.52 24.73 -1.75
N GLY A 114 -21.09 23.65 -1.11
CA GLY A 114 -19.94 22.85 -1.53
C GLY A 114 -20.29 21.40 -1.81
N CYS A 115 -19.33 20.66 -2.35
CA CYS A 115 -19.46 19.25 -2.65
C CYS A 115 -18.21 18.46 -2.29
N ARG A 116 -18.40 17.33 -1.62
CA ARG A 116 -17.41 16.26 -1.58
C ARG A 116 -17.74 15.24 -2.65
N PHE A 117 -16.85 15.10 -3.62
CA PHE A 117 -16.95 14.15 -4.72
C PHE A 117 -16.05 12.94 -4.45
N GLU A 118 -16.65 11.77 -4.39
CA GLU A 118 -15.97 10.48 -4.28
C GLU A 118 -16.23 9.66 -5.53
N GLY A 119 -15.22 9.50 -6.40
CA GLY A 119 -15.33 8.77 -7.66
C GLY A 119 -14.52 7.48 -7.64
N LYS A 120 -15.11 6.39 -8.19
CA LYS A 120 -14.41 5.14 -8.49
C LYS A 120 -14.60 4.80 -9.96
N PHE A 121 -13.54 4.94 -10.75
CA PHE A 121 -13.60 4.79 -12.20
C PHE A 121 -12.38 4.05 -12.74
N ASN A 122 -12.54 3.33 -13.84
CA ASN A 122 -11.44 2.62 -14.49
C ASN A 122 -10.88 3.46 -15.64
N ILE A 123 -9.56 3.57 -15.75
CA ILE A 123 -8.85 4.20 -16.87
C ILE A 123 -8.02 3.16 -17.62
N ASN A 124 -7.69 3.42 -18.89
CA ASN A 124 -6.78 2.57 -19.64
C ASN A 124 -5.32 2.80 -19.18
N LYS A 125 -4.47 1.77 -19.25
CA LYS A 125 -3.02 1.81 -18.94
C LYS A 125 -2.23 2.53 -20.04
N VAL A 126 -2.61 3.77 -20.36
CA VAL A 126 -1.99 4.61 -21.40
C VAL A 126 -1.87 6.04 -20.91
N PRO A 127 -1.01 6.87 -21.54
CA PRO A 127 -1.00 8.30 -21.29
C PRO A 127 -2.39 8.91 -21.49
N GLY A 128 -2.80 9.74 -20.53
CA GLY A 128 -4.13 10.34 -20.49
C GLY A 128 -4.28 11.29 -19.31
N ASN A 129 -5.44 11.92 -19.24
CA ASN A 129 -5.81 12.82 -18.17
C ASN A 129 -7.26 12.59 -17.75
N PHE A 130 -7.55 12.91 -16.49
CA PHE A 130 -8.91 13.09 -16.03
C PHE A 130 -8.98 14.44 -15.33
N HIS A 131 -10.08 15.15 -15.51
CA HIS A 131 -10.27 16.46 -14.88
C HIS A 131 -11.64 16.52 -14.21
N VAL A 132 -11.67 17.19 -13.06
CA VAL A 132 -12.92 17.54 -12.38
C VAL A 132 -13.38 18.87 -12.98
N SER A 133 -14.56 18.88 -13.58
CA SER A 133 -15.10 20.04 -14.30
C SER A 133 -16.56 20.31 -13.91
N THR A 134 -17.10 21.41 -14.43
CA THR A 134 -18.54 21.70 -14.40
C THR A 134 -19.25 21.32 -15.69
N HIS A 135 -18.56 20.64 -16.62
CA HIS A 135 -19.06 20.43 -17.99
C HIS A 135 -20.29 19.51 -18.03
N SER A 136 -20.49 18.71 -16.99
CA SER A 136 -21.61 17.77 -16.85
C SER A 136 -22.90 18.43 -16.37
N ALA A 137 -22.86 19.70 -15.98
CA ALA A 137 -24.02 20.44 -15.50
C ALA A 137 -24.97 20.83 -16.64
N THR A 138 -26.27 20.76 -16.41
CA THR A 138 -27.28 21.29 -17.37
C THR A 138 -27.20 22.81 -17.51
N ALA A 139 -26.79 23.50 -16.44
CA ALA A 139 -26.54 24.93 -16.42
C ALA A 139 -25.11 25.20 -15.93
N GLN A 140 -24.28 25.78 -16.79
CA GLN A 140 -22.90 26.08 -16.46
C GLN A 140 -22.82 27.40 -15.68
N PRO A 141 -22.09 27.45 -14.56
CA PRO A 141 -21.81 28.70 -13.86
C PRO A 141 -20.81 29.54 -14.67
N ASP A 142 -21.03 30.86 -14.73
CA ASP A 142 -20.15 31.78 -15.47
C ASP A 142 -18.73 31.83 -14.89
N ASN A 143 -18.60 31.76 -13.55
CA ASN A 143 -17.32 31.79 -12.84
C ASN A 143 -17.27 30.71 -11.75
N PRO A 144 -16.89 29.46 -12.08
CA PRO A 144 -16.77 28.41 -11.09
C PRO A 144 -15.52 28.60 -10.23
N ASP A 145 -15.69 28.62 -8.91
CA ASP A 145 -14.60 28.53 -7.95
C ASP A 145 -14.20 27.06 -7.77
N MET A 146 -12.98 26.74 -8.22
CA MET A 146 -12.41 25.39 -8.21
C MET A 146 -11.43 25.17 -7.03
N THR A 147 -11.49 26.02 -6.01
CA THR A 147 -10.77 25.77 -4.76
C THR A 147 -11.15 24.40 -4.22
N HIS A 148 -10.16 23.60 -3.87
CA HIS A 148 -10.39 22.21 -3.49
C HIS A 148 -9.33 21.66 -2.55
N THR A 149 -9.71 20.60 -1.86
CA THR A 149 -8.83 19.79 -1.02
C THR A 149 -8.90 18.35 -1.51
N ILE A 150 -7.76 17.77 -1.88
CA ILE A 150 -7.64 16.36 -2.29
C ILE A 150 -7.43 15.52 -1.03
N ASN A 151 -8.47 14.83 -0.59
CA ASN A 151 -8.37 13.96 0.58
C ASN A 151 -7.55 12.72 0.24
N LYS A 152 -7.82 12.12 -0.93
CA LYS A 152 -7.16 10.89 -1.37
C LYS A 152 -7.28 10.69 -2.87
N LEU A 153 -6.15 10.48 -3.54
CA LEU A 153 -6.09 9.88 -4.87
C LEU A 153 -5.36 8.53 -4.80
N THR A 154 -5.85 7.49 -5.47
CA THR A 154 -5.18 6.18 -5.52
C THR A 154 -5.40 5.54 -6.88
N PHE A 155 -4.36 4.92 -7.41
CA PHE A 155 -4.37 4.15 -8.65
C PHE A 155 -4.15 2.67 -8.30
N GLY A 156 -5.04 1.80 -8.78
CA GLY A 156 -5.08 0.39 -8.47
C GLY A 156 -5.48 0.09 -7.02
N ASP A 157 -5.17 -1.13 -6.61
CA ASP A 157 -5.45 -1.58 -5.26
C ASP A 157 -4.46 -1.04 -4.23
N ARG A 158 -4.96 -0.89 -3.01
CA ARG A 158 -4.12 -0.50 -1.88
C ARG A 158 -3.28 -1.69 -1.47
N ILE A 159 -1.96 -1.55 -1.56
CA ILE A 159 -1.02 -2.46 -0.91
C ILE A 159 -1.10 -2.18 0.59
N GLU A 160 -1.88 -2.96 1.33
CA GLU A 160 -2.04 -2.84 2.80
C GLU A 160 -0.86 -3.43 3.59
N VAL A 161 0.37 -3.31 3.07
CA VAL A 161 1.55 -3.77 3.80
C VAL A 161 2.03 -2.62 4.69
N LYS A 162 1.80 -2.76 6.00
CA LYS A 162 1.98 -1.72 7.02
C LYS A 162 3.37 -1.10 7.16
N ASN A 163 4.39 -1.49 6.38
CA ASN A 163 5.77 -1.00 6.52
C ASN A 163 6.55 -0.95 5.20
N VAL A 164 5.90 -0.79 4.03
CA VAL A 164 6.65 -0.62 2.77
C VAL A 164 7.00 0.85 2.58
N HIS A 165 8.30 1.15 2.62
CA HIS A 165 8.87 2.46 2.36
C HIS A 165 8.71 2.78 0.85
N GLY A 166 7.54 3.26 0.42
CA GLY A 166 7.29 3.58 -1.00
C GLY A 166 5.83 3.76 -1.41
N ALA A 167 4.87 3.22 -0.66
CA ALA A 167 3.44 3.42 -0.93
C ALA A 167 2.95 4.76 -0.36
N PHE A 168 3.45 5.89 -0.87
CA PHE A 168 3.00 7.21 -0.45
C PHE A 168 1.95 7.77 -1.41
N ASN A 169 0.89 8.38 -0.86
CA ASN A 169 -0.06 9.13 -1.65
C ASN A 169 0.46 10.55 -1.84
N ALA A 170 1.07 10.83 -2.99
CA ALA A 170 1.68 12.14 -3.29
C ALA A 170 0.70 13.33 -3.18
N LEU A 171 -0.61 13.07 -3.34
CA LEU A 171 -1.66 14.08 -3.27
C LEU A 171 -2.59 13.91 -2.06
N GLY A 172 -2.26 13.02 -1.13
CA GLY A 172 -3.07 12.80 0.07
C GLY A 172 -3.00 14.02 1.00
N GLY A 173 -4.12 14.72 1.16
CA GLY A 173 -4.20 15.95 1.97
C GLY A 173 -3.66 17.20 1.27
N ALA A 174 -3.49 17.17 -0.05
CA ALA A 174 -3.10 18.35 -0.81
C ALA A 174 -4.23 19.39 -0.79
N ASP A 175 -3.92 20.60 -0.32
CA ASP A 175 -4.90 21.66 -0.16
C ASP A 175 -4.60 22.85 -1.08
N LYS A 176 -5.62 23.25 -1.84
CA LYS A 176 -5.55 24.33 -2.84
C LYS A 176 -6.67 25.36 -2.63
N LEU A 177 -7.02 25.63 -1.36
CA LEU A 177 -7.99 26.67 -0.98
C LEU A 177 -7.48 28.10 -1.24
N SER A 178 -6.16 28.31 -1.24
CA SER A 178 -5.54 29.63 -1.41
C SER A 178 -4.81 29.79 -2.75
N SER A 179 -4.89 28.81 -3.67
CA SER A 179 -4.20 28.95 -4.95
C SER A 179 -4.89 29.99 -5.81
N ASN A 180 -4.16 31.05 -6.17
CA ASN A 180 -4.58 31.97 -7.23
C ASN A 180 -4.92 31.16 -8.50
N HIS A 181 -6.00 31.53 -9.16
CA HIS A 181 -6.72 30.87 -10.27
C HIS A 181 -5.91 30.38 -11.51
N SER A 182 -4.59 30.30 -11.47
CA SER A 182 -3.73 30.07 -12.64
C SER A 182 -2.49 29.19 -12.36
N GLU A 183 -2.67 28.01 -11.78
CA GLU A 183 -1.58 27.02 -11.72
C GLU A 183 -1.90 25.85 -12.66
N ARG A 184 -1.57 26.02 -13.96
CA ARG A 184 -1.42 24.90 -14.90
C ARG A 184 -0.08 24.23 -14.61
N ARG A 185 -0.09 22.95 -14.27
CA ARG A 185 1.11 22.11 -14.25
C ARG A 185 1.04 21.13 -15.40
#